data_AF-A0A534U9M1-F1
#
_entry.id   AF-A0A534U9M1-F1
#
_cell.length_a   1.000
_cell.length_b   1.000
_cell.length_c   1.000
_cell.angle_alpha   90.00
_cell.angle_beta   90.00
_cell.angle_gamma   90.00
#
_symmetry.space_group_name_H-M   'P 1'
#
loop_
_entity.id
_entity.type
_entity.pdbx_description
1 polymer ?
#
loop_
_entity_poly.entity_id
_entity_poly.type
_entity_poly.pdbx_seq_one_letter_code
_entity_poly.pdbx_strand_id
1 'polypeptide(L)' 'MASVFIPSLVSLLLATEKETGRPLAREEIEEITSNATCVAMEHRDAREMERRRGYADLDPERVWEQWQIARKGAPR' A
#
# COMPACT_ATOMS: atom_id res chain seq x y z
N MET A 1 8.43 16.05 -5.30
CA MET A 1 7.02 15.63 -5.20
C MET A 1 7.00 14.16 -4.82
N ALA A 2 6.01 13.73 -4.05
CA ALA A 2 5.78 12.33 -3.71
C ALA A 2 4.37 11.91 -4.13
N SER A 3 4.23 10.67 -4.60
CA SER A 3 2.94 10.05 -4.87
C SER A 3 2.40 9.43 -3.60
N VAL A 4 1.21 9.85 -3.17
CA VAL A 4 0.53 9.27 -2.00
C VAL A 4 -0.73 8.56 -2.46
N PHE A 5 -0.84 7.27 -2.11
CA PHE A 5 -1.98 6.44 -2.49
C PHE A 5 -3.17 6.66 -1.56
N ILE A 6 -4.37 6.84 -2.13
CA ILE A 6 -5.61 7.05 -1.40
C ILE A 6 -6.69 6.13 -1.99
N PRO A 7 -7.09 5.04 -1.30
CA PRO A 7 -6.56 4.55 -0.01
C PRO A 7 -5.11 4.04 -0.09
N SER A 8 -4.46 3.80 1.06
CA SER A 8 -3.06 3.31 1.10
C SER A 8 -2.92 1.93 0.45
N LEU A 9 -1.76 1.66 -0.14
CA LEU A 9 -1.46 0.36 -0.75
C LEU A 9 -1.59 -0.78 0.26
N VAL A 10 -1.08 -0.62 1.49
CA VAL A 10 -1.28 -1.61 2.58
C VAL A 10 -2.76 -1.95 2.76
N SER A 11 -3.62 -0.92 2.75
CA SER A 11 -5.05 -1.09 3.01
C SER A 11 -5.77 -1.76 1.83
N LEU A 12 -5.40 -1.40 0.60
CA LEU A 12 -5.92 -2.04 -0.61
C LEU A 12 -5.58 -3.51 -0.63
N LEU A 13 -4.29 -3.85 -0.51
CA LEU A 13 -3.84 -5.25 -0.57
C LEU A 13 -4.43 -6.09 0.58
N LEU A 14 -4.54 -5.53 1.78
CA LEU A 14 -5.18 -6.21 2.90
C LEU A 14 -6.67 -6.47 2.66
N ALA A 15 -7.39 -5.49 2.12
CA ALA A 15 -8.80 -5.65 1.80
C ALA A 15 -9.00 -6.71 0.72
N THR A 16 -8.17 -6.71 -0.33
CA THR A 16 -8.27 -7.69 -1.42
C THR A 16 -7.87 -9.11 -0.97
N GLU A 17 -6.83 -9.30 -0.16
CA GLU A 17 -6.52 -10.61 0.43
C GLU A 17 -7.67 -11.12 1.31
N LYS A 18 -8.33 -10.24 2.08
CA LYS A 18 -9.51 -10.60 2.90
C LYS A 18 -10.72 -10.97 2.05
N GLU A 19 -10.98 -10.23 0.98
CA GLU A 19 -12.09 -10.48 0.07
C GLU A 19 -11.92 -11.80 -0.70
N THR A 20 -10.71 -12.05 -1.19
CA THR A 20 -10.38 -13.28 -1.94
C THR A 20 -10.17 -14.50 -1.04
N GLY A 21 -9.95 -14.28 0.26
CA GLY A 21 -9.70 -15.35 1.24
C GLY A 21 -8.38 -16.08 1.03
N ARG A 22 -7.45 -15.50 0.25
CA ARG A 22 -6.15 -16.09 -0.05
C ARG A 22 -5.06 -15.03 -0.14
N PRO A 23 -3.79 -15.43 0.04
CA PRO A 23 -2.66 -14.56 -0.30
C PRO A 23 -2.68 -14.18 -1.78
N LEU A 24 -2.36 -12.92 -2.08
CA LEU A 24 -2.21 -12.45 -3.46
C LEU A 24 -0.87 -12.91 -4.04
N ALA A 25 -0.88 -13.19 -5.35
CA ALA A 25 0.31 -13.40 -6.15
C ALA A 25 1.01 -12.07 -6.46
N ARG A 26 2.25 -12.15 -6.93
CA ARG A 26 3.07 -10.96 -7.19
C ARG A 26 2.46 -10.08 -8.25
N GLU A 27 2.00 -10.71 -9.33
CA GLU A 27 1.42 -10.05 -10.49
C GLU A 27 0.14 -9.30 -10.10
N GLU A 28 -0.68 -9.89 -9.21
CA GLU A 28 -1.91 -9.27 -8.70
C GLU A 28 -1.61 -8.03 -7.85
N ILE A 29 -0.58 -8.10 -6.99
CA ILE A 29 -0.15 -6.96 -6.17
C ILE A 29 0.38 -5.82 -7.04
N GLU A 30 1.20 -6.15 -8.04
CA GLU A 30 1.73 -5.17 -8.99
C GLU A 30 0.61 -4.53 -9.82
N GLU A 31 -0.38 -5.32 -10.25
CA GLU A 31 -1.56 -4.84 -10.98
C GLU A 31 -2.43 -3.92 -10.13
N ILE A 32 -2.73 -4.29 -8.88
CA ILE A 32 -3.49 -3.45 -7.94
C ILE A 32 -2.75 -2.14 -7.70
N THR A 33 -1.42 -2.20 -7.53
CA THR A 33 -0.58 -1.02 -7.28
C THR A 33 -0.56 -0.08 -8.48
N SER A 34 -0.43 -0.62 -9.70
CA SER A 34 -0.45 0.15 -10.94
C SER A 34 -1.78 0.87 -11.16
N ASN A 35 -2.89 0.23 -10.77
CA ASN A 35 -4.24 0.79 -10.90
C ASN A 35 -4.67 1.64 -9.69
N ALA A 36 -3.86 1.73 -8.63
CA ALA A 36 -4.22 2.45 -7.43
C ALA A 36 -4.21 3.97 -7.66
N THR A 37 -5.21 4.65 -7.11
CA THR A 37 -5.30 6.11 -7.19
C THR A 37 -4.25 6.75 -6.30
N CYS A 38 -3.42 7.63 -6.89
CA CYS A 38 -2.43 8.41 -6.15
C CYS A 38 -2.58 9.91 -6.43
N VAL A 39 -2.14 10.71 -5.46
CA VAL A 39 -2.08 12.17 -5.56
C VAL A 39 -0.62 12.58 -5.42
N ALA A 40 -0.13 13.37 -6.37
CA ALA A 40 1.17 14.00 -6.28
C ALA A 40 1.10 15.21 -5.35
N MET A 41 1.92 15.24 -4.30
CA MET A 41 2.01 16.37 -3.36
C MET A 41 3.46 16.65 -2.95
N GLU A 42 3.68 17.75 -2.23
CA GLU A 42 5.01 18.04 -1.68
C GLU A 42 5.42 16.97 -0.66
N HIS A 43 6.73 16.70 -0.55
CA HIS A 43 7.24 15.70 0.39
C HIS A 43 6.86 16.02 1.84
N ARG A 44 6.77 17.31 2.19
CA ARG A 44 6.34 17.76 3.52
C ARG A 44 4.94 17.29 3.83
N ASP A 45 4.01 17.50 2.90
CA ASP A 45 2.59 17.16 3.05
C ASP A 45 2.39 15.64 3.02
N ALA A 46 3.11 14.92 2.15
CA ALA A 46 3.11 13.46 2.12
C ALA A 46 3.52 12.87 3.47
N ARG A 47 4.63 13.35 4.05
CA ARG A 47 5.07 12.92 5.39
C ARG A 47 4.06 13.29 6.48
N GLU A 48 3.37 14.42 6.35
CA GLU A 48 2.30 14.77 7.30
C GLU A 48 1.13 13.80 7.19
N MET A 49 0.76 13.40 5.98
CA MET A 49 -0.29 12.43 5.76
C MET A 49 0.07 11.05 6.33
N GLU A 50 1.30 10.57 6.15
CA GLU A 50 1.80 9.34 6.77
C GLU A 50 1.73 9.41 8.30
N ARG A 51 2.18 10.53 8.90
CA ARG A 51 2.07 10.75 10.35
C ARG A 51 0.62 10.72 10.83
N ARG A 52 -0.31 11.30 10.08
CA ARG A 52 -1.75 11.28 10.40
C ARG A 52 -2.36 9.88 10.29
N ARG A 53 -1.90 9.07 9.33
CA ARG A 53 -2.30 7.65 9.22
C ARG A 53 -1.77 6.80 10.38
N GLY A 54 -0.62 7.18 10.94
CA GLY A 54 0.06 6.46 12.01
C GLY A 54 0.95 5.32 11.54
N TYR A 55 1.15 5.18 10.22
CA TYR A 55 2.02 4.20 9.60
C TYR A 55 2.51 4.72 8.23
N ALA A 56 3.70 4.27 7.82
CA ALA A 56 4.20 4.48 6.46
C ALA A 56 3.48 3.53 5.49
N ASP A 57 3.20 4.00 4.28
CA ASP A 57 2.63 3.16 3.23
C ASP A 57 3.73 2.36 2.49
N LEU A 58 3.33 1.50 1.57
CA LEU A 58 4.27 0.74 0.74
C LEU A 58 4.90 1.62 -0.34
N ASP A 59 6.16 1.37 -0.61
CA ASP A 59 6.85 1.89 -1.80
C ASP A 59 6.34 1.13 -3.05
N PRO A 60 5.77 1.80 -4.06
CA PRO A 60 5.25 1.15 -5.25
C PRO A 60 6.33 0.37 -6.04
N GLU A 61 7.60 0.79 -5.99
CA GLU A 61 8.70 0.09 -6.69
C GLU A 61 9.14 -1.19 -5.96
N ARG A 62 8.79 -1.31 -4.67
CA ARG A 62 9.18 -2.42 -3.79
C ARG A 62 7.96 -3.05 -3.12
N VAL A 63 6.80 -2.89 -3.75
CA VAL A 63 5.51 -3.19 -3.13
C VAL A 63 5.39 -4.67 -2.79
N TRP A 64 5.92 -5.54 -3.64
CA TRP A 64 5.93 -6.98 -3.41
C TRP A 64 6.71 -7.32 -2.13
N GLU A 65 7.98 -6.93 -2.04
CA GLU A 65 8.84 -7.27 -0.90
C GLU A 65 8.30 -6.67 0.40
N GLN A 66 7.82 -5.43 0.38
CA GLN A 66 7.28 -4.77 1.55
C GLN A 66 5.93 -5.39 1.98
N TRP A 67 5.08 -5.77 1.03
CA TRP A 67 3.82 -6.47 1.34
C TRP A 67 4.06 -7.82 2.01
N GLN A 68 5.05 -8.59 1.54
CA GLN A 68 5.42 -9.87 2.17
C GLN A 68 5.78 -9.73 3.66
N ILE A 69 6.33 -8.58 4.05
CA ILE A 69 6.66 -8.25 5.45
C ILE A 69 5.41 -7.79 6.18
N ALA A 70 4.67 -6.83 5.60
CA ALA A 70 3.48 -6.23 6.20
C ALA A 70 2.40 -7.27 6.52
N ARG A 71 2.10 -8.17 5.56
CA ARG A 71 1.04 -9.19 5.72
C ARG A 71 1.31 -10.23 6.81
N LYS A 72 2.57 -10.43 7.19
CA LYS A 72 2.93 -11.32 8.32
C LYS A 72 2.61 -10.70 9.67
N GLY A 73 2.64 -9.37 9.76
CA GLY A 73 2.31 -8.61 10.97
C GLY A 73 0.83 -8.20 11.06
N ALA A 74 0.07 -8.36 9.97
CA ALA A 74 -1.35 -8.05 9.97
C ALA A 74 -2.14 -9.06 10.83
N PRO A 75 -3.11 -8.59 11.64
CA PRO A 75 -4.00 -9.50 12.36
C PRO A 75 -4.80 -10.34 11.36
N ARG A 76 -4.78 -11.66 11.57
CA ARG A 76 -5.50 -12.65 10.75
C ARG A 76 -7.01 -12.55 10.93
#